data_AF-A0A524PIM7-F1
#
_entry.id   AF-A0A524PIM7-F1
#
_cell.length_a   1.000
_cell.length_b   1.000
_cell.length_c   1.000
_cell.angle_alpha   90.00
_cell.angle_beta   90.00
_cell.angle_gamma   90.00
#
_symmetry.space_group_name_H-M   'P 1'
#
loop_
_entity.id
_entity.type
_entity.pdbx_description
1 polymer ?
#
loop_
_entity_poly.entity_id
_entity_poly.type
_entity_poly.pdbx_seq_one_letter_code
_entity_poly.pdbx_strand_id
1 'polypeptide(L)'
;MVTFTAKSFKKIMSFQGAVFGVLLLGAIWKLVLLAGHAFPFNADEAIVGLMGRHILSGANPIFFYGQAYMGSLDAYLVTIGFRLFGSEVWVIRSVQIILFLGFVATTILIALHLHKDKIAALVSGLLLAIPTVNFTLYTTVSLGGYGEALLIGNLLILLTLKLQEEPRARGKYVLWGSLAGLGFWAFGLTVIYIVPCGIALILSLARQGENVKRWRNLYLLALGAALGLSPVGLWVAQNGSGELIREFFGSAIAGTSSANFWNSIIIHLKNFLIFGPTVILGFRAPWATDPLALPLLPLAASFWFAVCVHAVFRRQRPQGLALLSLVGASSLVLLSGFMFTPFGADPSGRYFLPLMLPLVLLAGEFVRKPMVPLHRSIRWILVAGTLAFNGFSTWQVASKQPERLTTQFDSDARVDHSHMEALIQFLNSHGETRGYTNYWVSYPLAFQSDEQLIFYPALPYHQDLRYTARDNRYPEYQVLIEQSPKVAFITTNHPALNDALRESLKTLKVTWDEAIIGDYLIIYDLSERVDIEAVGERWLEPGI
;
A
#
# COMPACT_ATOMS: atom_id res chain seq x y z
N MET A 1 45.58 -35.30 0.04
CA MET A 1 45.50 -33.84 0.29
C MET A 1 45.20 -33.14 -1.03
N VAL A 2 43.92 -32.85 -1.30
CA VAL A 2 43.52 -32.09 -2.49
C VAL A 2 43.61 -30.62 -2.13
N THR A 3 44.57 -29.92 -2.72
CA THR A 3 44.79 -28.48 -2.59
C THR A 3 43.61 -27.74 -3.22
N PHE A 4 42.63 -27.34 -2.38
CA PHE A 4 41.62 -26.36 -2.75
C PHE A 4 42.30 -25.01 -2.98
N THR A 5 42.71 -24.75 -4.21
CA THR A 5 43.28 -23.46 -4.59
C THR A 5 42.20 -22.38 -4.60
N ALA A 6 42.51 -21.22 -4.02
CA ALA A 6 41.65 -20.04 -3.87
C ALA A 6 41.07 -19.45 -5.19
N LYS A 7 41.35 -20.06 -6.35
CA LYS A 7 40.77 -19.69 -7.65
C LYS A 7 39.33 -20.19 -7.82
N SER A 8 38.91 -21.29 -7.18
CA SER A 8 37.52 -21.76 -7.28
C SER A 8 36.51 -20.87 -6.54
N PHE A 9 36.94 -20.10 -5.54
CA PHE A 9 36.07 -19.13 -4.85
C PHE A 9 35.89 -17.82 -5.64
N LYS A 10 36.85 -17.43 -6.48
CA LYS A 10 36.78 -16.20 -7.29
C LYS A 10 35.77 -16.26 -8.44
N LYS A 11 35.18 -17.43 -8.71
CA LYS A 11 34.14 -17.62 -9.74
C LYS A 11 32.71 -17.42 -9.21
N ILE A 12 32.54 -17.18 -7.89
CA ILE A 12 31.24 -17.13 -7.21
C ILE A 12 30.93 -15.71 -6.73
N MET A 13 30.82 -14.75 -7.65
CA MET A 13 29.88 -13.63 -7.57
C MET A 13 30.10 -12.73 -8.79
N SER A 14 29.54 -13.14 -9.93
CA SER A 14 29.24 -12.17 -10.97
C SER A 14 28.29 -11.11 -10.37
N PHE A 15 28.31 -9.88 -10.89
CA PHE A 15 27.37 -8.85 -10.44
C PHE A 15 25.92 -9.32 -10.54
N GLN A 16 25.59 -10.09 -11.59
CA GLN A 16 24.29 -10.72 -11.76
C GLN A 16 23.97 -11.71 -10.63
N GLY A 17 24.92 -12.55 -10.23
CA GLY A 17 24.76 -13.45 -9.08
C GLY A 17 24.52 -12.71 -7.77
N ALA A 18 25.19 -11.56 -7.57
CA ALA A 18 24.96 -10.72 -6.39
C ALA A 18 23.55 -10.07 -6.42
N VAL A 19 23.10 -9.60 -7.57
CA VAL A 19 21.73 -9.07 -7.74
C VAL A 19 20.70 -10.15 -7.47
N PHE A 20 20.90 -11.36 -8.01
CA PHE A 20 20.04 -12.50 -7.72
C PHE A 20 20.00 -12.82 -6.22
N GLY A 21 21.14 -12.79 -5.53
CA GLY A 21 21.20 -12.97 -4.08
C GLY A 21 20.41 -11.92 -3.31
N VAL A 22 20.43 -10.66 -3.72
CA VAL A 22 19.62 -9.58 -3.10
C VAL A 22 18.12 -9.82 -3.32
N LEU A 23 17.71 -10.19 -4.54
CA LEU A 23 16.31 -10.49 -4.84
C LEU A 23 15.82 -11.73 -4.09
N LEU A 24 16.64 -12.78 -4.04
CA LEU A 24 16.34 -14.00 -3.30
C LEU A 24 16.21 -13.73 -1.80
N LEU A 25 17.08 -12.89 -1.22
CA LEU A 25 16.96 -12.45 0.18
C LEU A 25 15.63 -11.73 0.42
N GLY A 26 15.24 -10.80 -0.45
CA GLY A 26 13.95 -10.10 -0.34
C GLY A 26 12.75 -11.04 -0.45
N ALA A 27 12.81 -12.02 -1.36
CA ALA A 27 11.76 -13.02 -1.51
C ALA A 27 11.65 -13.92 -0.25
N ILE A 28 12.78 -14.48 0.21
CA ILE A 28 12.82 -15.32 1.42
C ILE A 28 12.31 -14.54 2.63
N TRP A 29 12.73 -13.28 2.79
CA TRP A 29 12.28 -12.42 3.88
C TRP A 29 10.75 -12.32 3.94
N LYS A 30 10.12 -12.04 2.79
CA LYS A 30 8.65 -11.96 2.69
C LYS A 30 8.00 -13.32 2.95
N LEU A 31 8.52 -14.39 2.35
CA LEU A 31 7.98 -15.75 2.51
C LEU A 31 8.05 -16.24 3.97
N VAL A 32 9.11 -15.92 4.70
CA VAL A 32 9.23 -16.24 6.13
C VAL A 32 8.14 -15.52 6.95
N LEU A 33 7.88 -14.24 6.65
CA LEU A 33 6.80 -13.50 7.32
C LEU A 33 5.41 -14.03 6.98
N LEU A 34 5.19 -14.44 5.72
CA LEU A 34 3.93 -15.08 5.31
C LEU A 34 3.72 -16.43 6.01
N ALA A 35 4.75 -17.27 6.06
CA ALA A 35 4.71 -18.55 6.76
C ALA A 35 4.50 -18.40 8.28
N GLY A 36 4.97 -17.29 8.86
CA GLY A 36 4.71 -16.91 10.25
C GLY A 36 3.34 -16.29 10.50
N HIS A 37 2.44 -16.24 9.50
CA HIS A 37 1.13 -15.58 9.57
C HIS A 37 1.20 -14.13 10.10
N ALA A 38 2.26 -13.40 9.72
CA ALA A 38 2.57 -12.08 10.26
C ALA A 38 1.58 -10.98 9.82
N PHE A 39 0.75 -11.24 8.82
CA PHE A 39 -0.21 -10.29 8.25
C PHE A 39 -1.64 -10.85 8.36
N PRO A 40 -2.51 -10.25 9.19
CA PRO A 40 -3.94 -10.54 9.19
C PRO A 40 -4.56 -10.25 7.81
N PHE A 41 -5.58 -11.02 7.42
CA PHE A 41 -6.31 -10.83 6.17
C PHE A 41 -7.51 -9.92 6.44
N ASN A 42 -7.40 -8.64 6.07
CA ASN A 42 -8.39 -7.62 6.41
C ASN A 42 -9.34 -7.34 5.25
N ALA A 43 -10.34 -6.48 5.50
CA ALA A 43 -11.38 -6.13 4.53
C ALA A 43 -10.84 -5.49 3.24
N ASP A 44 -9.87 -4.57 3.34
CA ASP A 44 -9.30 -3.91 2.16
C ASP A 44 -8.59 -4.92 1.22
N GLU A 45 -7.83 -5.87 1.80
CA GLU A 45 -7.19 -6.96 1.06
C GLU A 45 -8.23 -7.94 0.50
N ALA A 46 -9.28 -8.24 1.26
CA ALA A 46 -10.37 -9.13 0.85
C ALA A 46 -11.17 -8.57 -0.34
N ILE A 47 -11.39 -7.26 -0.40
CA ILE A 47 -12.05 -6.61 -1.55
C ILE A 47 -11.24 -6.81 -2.83
N VAL A 48 -9.91 -6.67 -2.79
CA VAL A 48 -9.06 -6.97 -3.96
C VAL A 48 -9.26 -8.42 -4.42
N GLY A 49 -9.30 -9.36 -3.46
CA GLY A 49 -9.58 -10.77 -3.73
C GLY A 49 -10.96 -11.01 -4.36
N LEU A 50 -12.01 -10.43 -3.78
CA LEU A 50 -13.38 -10.55 -4.30
C LEU A 50 -13.49 -9.94 -5.70
N MET A 51 -12.94 -8.75 -5.93
CA MET A 51 -12.85 -8.15 -7.27
C MET A 51 -12.16 -9.11 -8.25
N GLY A 52 -11.07 -9.77 -7.84
CA GLY A 52 -10.38 -10.75 -8.66
C GLY A 52 -11.26 -11.95 -9.04
N ARG A 53 -12.06 -12.47 -8.11
CA ARG A 53 -13.05 -13.53 -8.41
C ARG A 53 -14.14 -13.04 -9.35
N HIS A 54 -14.68 -11.84 -9.11
CA HIS A 54 -15.71 -11.28 -9.97
C HIS A 54 -15.20 -11.05 -11.38
N ILE A 55 -13.94 -10.64 -11.55
CA ILE A 55 -13.31 -10.52 -12.88
C ILE A 55 -13.22 -11.87 -13.58
N LEU A 56 -12.86 -12.95 -12.87
CA LEU A 56 -12.91 -14.32 -13.44
C LEU A 56 -14.32 -14.71 -13.88
N SER A 57 -15.35 -14.23 -13.17
CA SER A 57 -16.77 -14.42 -13.49
C SER A 57 -17.29 -13.47 -14.58
N GLY A 58 -16.45 -12.60 -15.15
CA GLY A 58 -16.80 -11.72 -16.27
C GLY A 58 -17.06 -10.26 -15.90
N ALA A 59 -16.91 -9.87 -14.63
CA ALA A 59 -16.97 -8.46 -14.24
C ALA A 59 -15.77 -7.68 -14.81
N ASN A 60 -15.97 -6.38 -15.06
CA ASN A 60 -14.93 -5.50 -15.61
C ASN A 60 -14.89 -4.18 -14.81
N PRO A 61 -14.52 -4.22 -13.51
CA PRO A 61 -14.45 -3.02 -12.70
C PRO A 61 -13.37 -2.08 -13.24
N ILE A 62 -13.72 -0.80 -13.42
CA ILE A 62 -12.75 0.23 -13.80
C ILE A 62 -12.00 0.74 -12.57
N PHE A 63 -12.72 0.95 -11.48
CA PHE A 63 -12.15 1.40 -10.21
C PHE A 63 -12.40 0.37 -9.11
N PHE A 64 -11.59 0.50 -8.07
CA PHE A 64 -11.74 -0.19 -6.81
C PHE A 64 -13.17 -0.03 -6.28
N TYR A 65 -13.73 -1.13 -5.79
CA TYR A 65 -15.10 -1.16 -5.28
C TYR A 65 -15.33 -0.09 -4.21
N GLY A 66 -16.39 0.71 -4.41
CA GLY A 66 -16.73 1.86 -3.56
C GLY A 66 -15.73 3.04 -3.58
N GLN A 67 -14.73 3.08 -4.48
CA GLN A 67 -13.72 4.14 -4.53
C GLN A 67 -13.33 4.51 -5.97
N ALA A 68 -14.02 5.49 -6.57
CA ALA A 68 -13.79 5.91 -7.96
C ALA A 68 -12.52 6.78 -8.16
N TYR A 69 -11.50 6.67 -7.30
CA TYR A 69 -10.21 7.37 -7.44
C TYR A 69 -9.00 6.42 -7.52
N MET A 70 -9.20 5.11 -7.33
CA MET A 70 -8.14 4.09 -7.33
C MET A 70 -8.50 2.97 -8.30
N GLY A 71 -7.66 2.75 -9.31
CA GLY A 71 -7.96 1.85 -10.43
C GLY A 71 -7.89 0.38 -10.05
N SER A 72 -8.56 -0.48 -10.81
CA SER A 72 -8.63 -1.93 -10.53
C SER A 72 -7.39 -2.73 -10.96
N LEU A 73 -6.25 -2.08 -11.24
CA LEU A 73 -5.06 -2.75 -11.76
C LEU A 73 -4.58 -3.89 -10.84
N ASP A 74 -4.59 -3.65 -9.53
CA ASP A 74 -4.23 -4.66 -8.52
C ASP A 74 -5.13 -5.91 -8.64
N ALA A 75 -6.45 -5.71 -8.68
CA ALA A 75 -7.41 -6.79 -8.86
C ALA A 75 -7.20 -7.56 -10.18
N TYR A 76 -6.87 -6.88 -11.29
CA TYR A 76 -6.55 -7.56 -12.56
C TYR A 76 -5.27 -8.41 -12.47
N LEU A 77 -4.23 -7.92 -11.78
CA LEU A 77 -3.01 -8.69 -11.57
C LEU A 77 -3.27 -9.91 -10.66
N VAL A 78 -4.05 -9.73 -9.60
CA VAL A 78 -4.51 -10.81 -8.71
C VAL A 78 -5.34 -11.84 -9.47
N THR A 79 -6.23 -11.41 -10.37
CA THR A 79 -7.02 -12.29 -11.25
C THR A 79 -6.14 -13.24 -12.05
N ILE A 80 -5.03 -12.73 -12.61
CA ILE A 80 -4.06 -13.58 -13.34
C ILE A 80 -3.47 -14.64 -12.41
N GLY A 81 -3.13 -14.27 -11.18
CA GLY A 81 -2.68 -15.22 -10.15
C GLY A 81 -3.75 -16.27 -9.84
N PHE A 82 -4.99 -15.85 -9.61
CA PHE A 82 -6.10 -16.75 -9.29
C PHE A 82 -6.39 -17.75 -10.41
N ARG A 83 -6.29 -17.32 -11.67
CA ARG A 83 -6.44 -18.21 -12.82
C ARG A 83 -5.40 -19.34 -12.85
N LEU A 84 -4.22 -19.13 -12.27
CA LEU A 84 -3.11 -20.09 -12.28
C LEU A 84 -3.05 -20.96 -11.02
N PHE A 85 -3.42 -20.41 -9.86
CA PHE A 85 -3.17 -21.03 -8.56
C PHE A 85 -4.40 -21.16 -7.65
N GLY A 86 -5.57 -20.69 -8.08
CA GLY A 86 -6.78 -20.63 -7.27
C GLY A 86 -6.92 -19.33 -6.47
N SER A 87 -8.12 -19.09 -5.93
CA SER A 87 -8.47 -17.86 -5.22
C SER A 87 -8.08 -17.89 -3.75
N GLU A 88 -6.76 -17.92 -3.50
CA GLU A 88 -6.20 -18.03 -2.15
C GLU A 88 -5.51 -16.73 -1.69
N VAL A 89 -5.50 -16.47 -0.38
CA VAL A 89 -4.86 -15.27 0.20
C VAL A 89 -3.36 -15.20 -0.14
N TRP A 90 -2.66 -16.34 -0.13
CA TRP A 90 -1.23 -16.36 -0.45
C TRP A 90 -0.95 -15.98 -1.91
N VAL A 91 -1.90 -16.16 -2.83
CA VAL A 91 -1.76 -15.79 -4.24
C VAL A 91 -1.81 -14.27 -4.40
N ILE A 92 -2.72 -13.59 -3.68
CA ILE A 92 -2.78 -12.13 -3.61
C ILE A 92 -1.42 -11.58 -3.17
N ARG A 93 -0.89 -12.10 -2.07
CA ARG A 93 0.38 -11.66 -1.49
C ARG A 93 1.59 -11.98 -2.37
N SER A 94 1.53 -13.08 -3.13
CA SER A 94 2.59 -13.45 -4.08
C SER A 94 2.69 -12.45 -5.24
N VAL A 95 1.56 -11.95 -5.74
CA VAL A 95 1.53 -10.86 -6.74
C VAL A 95 2.23 -9.62 -6.18
N GLN A 96 1.92 -9.22 -4.94
CA GLN A 96 2.58 -8.09 -4.28
C GLN A 96 4.09 -8.30 -4.11
N ILE A 97 4.53 -9.51 -3.75
CA ILE A 97 5.96 -9.86 -3.66
C ILE A 97 6.64 -9.75 -5.03
N ILE A 98 6.01 -10.18 -6.12
CA ILE A 98 6.57 -10.06 -7.47
C ILE A 98 6.74 -8.59 -7.87
N LEU A 99 5.74 -7.74 -7.60
CA LEU A 99 5.82 -6.30 -7.84
C LEU A 99 6.94 -5.66 -7.02
N PHE A 100 7.05 -6.02 -5.73
CA PHE A 100 8.13 -5.59 -4.86
C PHE A 100 9.51 -6.01 -5.37
N LEU A 101 9.70 -7.25 -5.80
CA LEU A 101 10.97 -7.71 -6.38
C LEU A 101 11.31 -6.98 -7.68
N GLY A 102 10.30 -6.68 -8.50
CA GLY A 102 10.44 -5.80 -9.66
C GLY A 102 10.93 -4.41 -9.26
N PHE A 103 10.38 -3.83 -8.18
CA PHE A 103 10.82 -2.55 -7.64
C PHE A 103 12.27 -2.61 -7.13
N VAL A 104 12.67 -3.66 -6.42
CA VAL A 104 14.06 -3.85 -5.97
C VAL A 104 15.01 -3.97 -7.17
N ALA A 105 14.68 -4.80 -8.16
CA ALA A 105 15.49 -5.01 -9.35
C ALA A 105 15.68 -3.70 -10.13
N THR A 106 14.59 -2.97 -10.38
CA THR A 106 14.64 -1.68 -11.09
C THR A 106 15.37 -0.61 -10.28
N THR A 107 15.29 -0.63 -8.95
CA THR A 107 16.08 0.26 -8.07
C THR A 107 17.58 0.01 -8.24
N ILE A 108 18.01 -1.26 -8.28
CA ILE A 108 19.41 -1.62 -8.52
C ILE A 108 19.86 -1.12 -9.90
N LEU A 109 19.01 -1.23 -10.93
CA LEU A 109 19.31 -0.72 -12.27
C LEU A 109 19.45 0.81 -12.30
N ILE A 110 18.55 1.54 -11.63
CA ILE A 110 18.62 3.00 -11.49
C ILE A 110 19.92 3.39 -10.76
N ALA A 111 20.23 2.72 -9.66
CA ALA A 111 21.44 2.97 -8.88
C ALA A 111 22.70 2.72 -9.70
N LEU A 112 22.74 1.63 -10.46
CA LEU A 112 23.87 1.30 -11.33
C LEU A 112 24.05 2.37 -12.42
N HIS A 113 22.97 2.83 -13.03
CA HIS A 113 22.99 3.87 -14.05
C HIS A 113 23.49 5.20 -13.50
N LEU A 114 22.96 5.64 -12.35
CA LEU A 114 23.29 6.94 -11.76
C LEU A 114 24.71 6.97 -11.15
N HIS A 115 25.08 5.93 -10.40
CA HIS A 115 26.33 5.94 -9.64
C HIS A 115 27.51 5.36 -10.40
N LYS A 116 27.25 4.54 -11.44
CA LYS A 116 28.27 3.76 -12.17
C LYS A 116 29.15 2.92 -11.23
N ASP A 117 28.63 2.52 -10.06
CA ASP A 117 29.31 1.71 -9.06
C ASP A 117 28.40 0.55 -8.64
N LYS A 118 28.90 -0.67 -8.84
CA LYS A 118 28.15 -1.91 -8.58
C LYS A 118 27.82 -2.10 -7.10
N ILE A 119 28.70 -1.65 -6.20
CA ILE A 119 28.50 -1.84 -4.76
C ILE A 119 27.45 -0.85 -4.26
N ALA A 120 27.48 0.41 -4.73
CA ALA A 120 26.42 1.37 -4.42
C ALA A 120 25.05 0.81 -4.84
N ALA A 121 24.96 0.24 -6.04
CA ALA A 121 23.72 -0.39 -6.52
C ALA A 121 23.27 -1.59 -5.68
N LEU A 122 24.20 -2.47 -5.29
CA LEU A 122 23.90 -3.61 -4.42
C LEU A 122 23.47 -3.18 -3.03
N VAL A 123 24.08 -2.14 -2.45
CA VAL A 123 23.68 -1.59 -1.14
C VAL A 123 22.26 -1.01 -1.21
N SER A 124 21.93 -0.26 -2.25
CA SER A 124 20.57 0.25 -2.46
C SER A 124 19.54 -0.88 -2.52
N GLY A 125 19.85 -1.96 -3.25
CA GLY A 125 18.99 -3.15 -3.29
C GLY A 125 18.92 -3.90 -1.96
N LEU A 126 20.04 -4.05 -1.26
CA LEU A 126 20.13 -4.78 0.02
C LEU A 126 19.30 -4.12 1.12
N LEU A 127 19.30 -2.79 1.20
CA LEU A 127 18.45 -2.03 2.13
C LEU A 127 16.96 -2.21 1.84
N LEU A 128 16.59 -2.52 0.59
CA LEU A 128 15.21 -2.85 0.24
C LEU A 128 14.88 -4.33 0.44
N ALA A 129 15.86 -5.24 0.34
CA ALA A 129 15.66 -6.67 0.55
C ALA A 129 15.24 -6.98 2.00
N ILE A 130 15.74 -6.22 2.98
CA ILE A 130 15.25 -6.22 4.36
C ILE A 130 14.75 -4.80 4.68
N PRO A 131 13.53 -4.46 4.25
CA PRO A 131 13.04 -3.09 4.31
C PRO A 131 12.50 -2.76 5.72
N THR A 132 12.16 -1.49 5.94
CA THR A 132 11.52 -1.03 7.19
C THR A 132 10.14 -1.68 7.38
N VAL A 133 9.60 -1.65 8.60
CA VAL A 133 8.26 -2.20 8.91
C VAL A 133 7.18 -1.65 7.98
N ASN A 134 7.19 -0.33 7.76
CA ASN A 134 6.26 0.33 6.85
C ASN A 134 6.33 -0.21 5.43
N PHE A 135 7.53 -0.24 4.87
CA PHE A 135 7.71 -0.68 3.49
C PHE A 135 7.46 -2.20 3.37
N THR A 136 7.74 -2.98 4.40
CA THR A 136 7.35 -4.40 4.49
C THR A 136 5.84 -4.57 4.40
N LEU A 137 5.06 -3.84 5.21
CA LEU A 137 3.60 -3.92 5.24
C LEU A 137 2.97 -3.59 3.88
N TYR A 138 3.19 -2.38 3.38
CA TYR A 138 2.51 -1.85 2.19
C TYR A 138 3.04 -2.40 0.86
N THR A 139 4.00 -3.31 0.89
CA THR A 139 4.45 -4.08 -0.29
C THR A 139 4.25 -5.59 -0.11
N THR A 140 3.39 -5.99 0.85
CA THR A 140 2.98 -7.39 1.04
C THR A 140 1.46 -7.52 1.06
N VAL A 141 0.79 -6.63 1.80
CA VAL A 141 -0.68 -6.59 1.88
C VAL A 141 -1.21 -5.77 0.72
N SER A 142 -2.15 -6.34 -0.02
CA SER A 142 -2.85 -5.63 -1.11
C SER A 142 -3.81 -4.59 -0.53
N LEU A 143 -3.64 -3.35 -0.95
CA LEU A 143 -4.56 -2.24 -0.66
C LEU A 143 -4.91 -1.46 -1.95
N GLY A 144 -4.79 -2.11 -3.11
CA GLY A 144 -5.28 -1.58 -4.38
C GLY A 144 -4.34 -0.68 -5.20
N GLY A 145 -3.01 -0.74 -5.03
CA GLY A 145 -2.13 -0.02 -5.99
C GLY A 145 -0.72 0.37 -5.56
N TYR A 146 -0.28 0.07 -4.33
CA TYR A 146 1.04 0.50 -3.84
C TYR A 146 2.21 -0.13 -4.61
N GLY A 147 2.18 -1.44 -4.85
CA GLY A 147 3.26 -2.15 -5.56
C GLY A 147 3.41 -1.67 -7.00
N GLU A 148 2.29 -1.44 -7.66
CA GLU A 148 2.16 -0.92 -9.02
C GLU A 148 2.71 0.50 -9.10
N ALA A 149 2.30 1.39 -8.20
CA ALA A 149 2.78 2.77 -8.18
C ALA A 149 4.30 2.85 -8.04
N LEU A 150 4.88 2.03 -7.15
CA LEU A 150 6.33 1.97 -6.93
C LEU A 150 7.07 1.43 -8.16
N LEU A 151 6.62 0.31 -8.72
CA LEU A 151 7.26 -0.32 -9.88
C LEU A 151 7.13 0.57 -11.13
N ILE A 152 5.93 1.07 -11.43
CA ILE A 152 5.68 2.00 -12.54
C ILE A 152 6.53 3.26 -12.35
N GLY A 153 6.60 3.80 -11.13
CA GLY A 153 7.47 4.92 -10.79
C GLY A 153 8.94 4.69 -11.16
N ASN A 154 9.50 3.53 -10.83
CA ASN A 154 10.85 3.16 -11.22
C ASN A 154 11.01 3.00 -12.74
N LEU A 155 10.03 2.41 -13.42
CA LEU A 155 10.04 2.28 -14.87
C LEU A 155 10.01 3.66 -15.56
N LEU A 156 9.22 4.61 -15.05
CA LEU A 156 9.19 5.98 -15.53
C LEU A 156 10.56 6.67 -15.39
N ILE A 157 11.25 6.49 -14.26
CA ILE A 157 12.61 7.01 -14.07
C ILE A 157 13.59 6.38 -15.08
N LEU A 158 13.59 5.06 -15.23
CA LEU A 158 14.46 4.36 -16.18
C LEU A 158 14.21 4.80 -17.62
N LEU A 159 12.94 4.98 -18.01
CA LEU A 159 12.57 5.48 -19.33
C LEU A 159 12.98 6.93 -19.52
N THR A 160 12.82 7.79 -18.50
CA THR A 160 13.28 9.18 -18.54
C THR A 160 14.78 9.26 -18.77
N LEU A 161 15.57 8.48 -18.03
CA LEU A 161 17.03 8.41 -18.20
C LEU A 161 17.40 7.95 -19.62
N LYS A 162 16.79 6.86 -20.10
CA LYS A 162 17.02 6.36 -21.47
C LYS A 162 16.62 7.34 -22.55
N LEU A 163 15.53 8.09 -22.37
CA LEU A 163 15.06 9.09 -23.34
C LEU A 163 15.93 10.35 -23.36
N GLN A 164 16.59 10.68 -22.25
CA GLN A 164 17.58 11.74 -22.20
C GLN A 164 18.86 11.37 -22.95
N GLU A 165 19.27 10.09 -22.89
CA GLU A 165 20.42 9.56 -23.65
C GLU A 165 20.10 9.31 -25.13
N GLU A 166 18.90 8.79 -25.43
CA GLU A 166 18.47 8.39 -26.77
C GLU A 166 17.13 9.05 -27.19
N PRO A 167 17.11 10.37 -27.50
CA PRO A 167 15.87 11.09 -27.83
C PRO A 167 15.17 10.63 -29.13
N ARG A 168 15.81 9.76 -29.91
CA ARG A 168 15.28 9.24 -31.18
C ARG A 168 14.39 8.02 -31.00
N ALA A 169 14.36 7.41 -29.81
CA ALA A 169 13.60 6.20 -29.53
C ALA A 169 12.09 6.49 -29.34
N ARG A 170 11.39 6.74 -30.46
CA ARG A 170 9.98 7.20 -30.50
C ARG A 170 9.02 6.37 -29.65
N GLY A 171 9.12 5.04 -29.72
CA GLY A 171 8.25 4.13 -28.95
C GLY A 171 8.38 4.29 -27.44
N LYS A 172 9.54 4.73 -26.93
CA LYS A 172 9.75 4.98 -25.50
C LYS A 172 8.94 6.18 -24.99
N TYR A 173 8.63 7.17 -25.83
CA TYR A 173 7.75 8.29 -25.44
C TYR A 173 6.30 7.84 -25.25
N VAL A 174 5.80 7.01 -26.17
CA VAL A 174 4.45 6.43 -26.04
C VAL A 174 4.40 5.53 -24.80
N LEU A 175 5.38 4.64 -24.62
CA LEU A 175 5.45 3.78 -23.44
C LEU A 175 5.53 4.58 -22.13
N TRP A 176 6.33 5.65 -22.08
CA TRP A 176 6.41 6.52 -20.90
C TRP A 176 5.05 7.16 -20.61
N GLY A 177 4.39 7.71 -21.63
CA GLY A 177 3.05 8.29 -21.49
C GLY A 177 2.04 7.25 -20.99
N SER A 178 2.02 6.05 -21.59
CA SER A 178 1.10 4.98 -21.21
C SER A 178 1.31 4.50 -19.78
N LEU A 179 2.57 4.37 -19.34
CA LEU A 179 2.86 4.06 -17.94
C LEU A 179 2.48 5.19 -16.99
N ALA A 180 2.65 6.47 -17.39
CA ALA A 180 2.22 7.60 -16.58
C ALA A 180 0.70 7.63 -16.41
N GLY A 181 -0.05 7.42 -17.50
CA GLY A 181 -1.51 7.33 -17.44
C GLY A 181 -2.01 6.12 -16.66
N LEU A 182 -1.44 4.93 -16.94
CA LEU A 182 -1.77 3.68 -16.24
C LEU A 182 -1.46 3.79 -14.74
N GLY A 183 -0.29 4.34 -14.39
CA GLY A 183 0.12 4.54 -13.00
C GLY A 183 -0.77 5.53 -12.27
N PHE A 184 -1.19 6.62 -12.93
CA PHE A 184 -2.14 7.56 -12.35
C PHE A 184 -3.51 6.92 -12.11
N TRP A 185 -4.03 6.18 -13.09
CA TRP A 185 -5.30 5.45 -12.95
C TRP A 185 -5.22 4.40 -11.85
N ALA A 186 -4.17 3.57 -11.84
CA ALA A 186 -3.98 2.54 -10.83
C ALA A 186 -3.92 3.16 -9.44
N PHE A 187 -3.05 4.14 -9.24
CA PHE A 187 -2.96 4.84 -7.96
C PHE A 187 -2.33 6.23 -8.10
N GLY A 188 -3.06 7.26 -7.65
CA GLY A 188 -2.63 8.66 -7.71
C GLY A 188 -1.27 8.95 -7.04
N LEU A 189 -0.81 8.08 -6.14
CA LEU A 189 0.53 8.16 -5.55
C LEU A 189 1.67 8.18 -6.59
N THR A 190 1.44 7.59 -7.78
CA THR A 190 2.40 7.58 -8.89
C THR A 190 2.77 8.98 -9.40
N VAL A 191 1.95 10.00 -9.11
CA VAL A 191 2.21 11.43 -9.44
C VAL A 191 3.56 11.91 -8.91
N ILE A 192 4.01 11.37 -7.76
CA ILE A 192 5.31 11.69 -7.15
C ILE A 192 6.47 11.35 -8.08
N TYR A 193 6.29 10.38 -8.99
CA TYR A 193 7.24 10.04 -10.04
C TYR A 193 6.95 10.76 -11.37
N ILE A 194 5.66 10.80 -11.76
CA ILE A 194 5.23 11.36 -13.05
C ILE A 194 5.67 12.82 -13.19
N VAL A 195 5.43 13.65 -12.17
CA VAL A 195 5.68 15.10 -12.26
C VAL A 195 7.18 15.41 -12.40
N PRO A 196 8.08 14.93 -11.51
CA PRO A 196 9.52 15.16 -11.66
C PRO A 196 10.08 14.62 -12.98
N CYS A 197 9.67 13.41 -13.36
CA CYS A 197 10.15 12.76 -14.59
C CYS A 197 9.64 13.48 -15.85
N GLY A 198 8.38 13.92 -15.85
CA GLY A 198 7.76 14.67 -16.92
C GLY A 198 8.42 16.04 -17.11
N ILE A 199 8.64 16.77 -16.02
CA ILE A 199 9.38 18.05 -16.05
C ILE A 199 10.80 17.82 -16.61
N ALA A 200 11.52 16.80 -16.14
CA ALA A 200 12.86 16.48 -16.63
C ALA A 200 12.90 16.15 -18.13
N LEU A 201 11.87 15.48 -18.65
CA LEU A 201 11.72 15.19 -20.08
C LEU A 201 11.39 16.46 -20.88
N ILE A 202 10.44 17.27 -20.43
CA ILE A 202 10.05 18.52 -21.09
C ILE A 202 11.24 19.47 -21.16
N LEU A 203 12.00 19.62 -20.08
CA LEU A 203 13.21 20.45 -20.05
C LEU A 203 14.32 19.89 -20.95
N SER A 204 14.47 18.57 -21.04
CA SER A 204 15.43 17.95 -21.96
C SER A 204 15.06 18.21 -23.42
N LEU A 205 13.78 18.05 -23.77
CA LEU A 205 13.25 18.39 -25.10
C LEU A 205 13.34 19.89 -25.40
N ALA A 206 13.24 20.74 -24.36
CA ALA A 206 13.39 22.17 -24.50
C ALA A 206 14.82 22.56 -24.95
N ARG A 207 15.83 21.81 -24.52
CA ARG A 207 17.24 22.10 -24.85
C ARG A 207 17.68 21.63 -26.24
N GLN A 208 16.89 20.80 -26.92
CA GLN A 208 17.28 20.16 -28.19
C GLN A 208 17.14 21.06 -29.44
N GLY A 209 16.66 22.31 -29.31
CA GLY A 209 16.66 23.34 -30.37
C GLY A 209 15.73 23.11 -31.58
N GLU A 210 15.34 21.87 -31.87
CA GLU A 210 14.51 21.53 -33.04
C GLU A 210 13.01 21.44 -32.71
N ASN A 211 12.25 22.47 -33.08
CA ASN A 211 10.81 22.59 -32.76
C ASN A 211 9.97 21.40 -33.28
N VAL A 212 10.19 20.92 -34.51
CA VAL A 212 9.38 19.82 -35.08
C VAL A 212 9.55 18.52 -34.29
N LYS A 213 10.79 18.15 -33.94
CA LYS A 213 11.08 16.95 -33.15
C LYS A 213 10.52 17.07 -31.74
N ARG A 214 10.59 18.27 -31.14
CA ARG A 214 10.01 18.56 -29.81
C ARG A 214 8.49 18.33 -29.81
N TRP A 215 7.74 19.00 -30.68
CA TRP A 215 6.28 18.89 -30.73
C TRP A 215 5.81 17.47 -31.02
N ARG A 216 6.48 16.77 -31.93
CA ARG A 216 6.22 15.34 -32.17
C ARG A 216 6.40 14.51 -30.91
N ASN A 217 7.51 14.67 -30.19
CA ASN A 217 7.78 13.87 -29.00
C ASN A 217 6.80 14.20 -27.86
N LEU A 218 6.38 15.47 -27.71
CA LEU A 218 5.32 15.87 -26.79
C LEU A 218 3.97 15.25 -27.17
N TYR A 219 3.64 15.22 -28.46
CA TYR A 219 2.44 14.54 -28.96
C TYR A 219 2.47 13.03 -28.65
N LEU A 220 3.61 12.35 -28.84
CA LEU A 220 3.75 10.94 -28.50
C LEU A 220 3.60 10.66 -26.99
N LEU A 221 4.09 11.56 -26.14
CA LEU A 221 3.85 11.50 -24.69
C LEU A 221 2.37 11.64 -24.35
N ALA A 222 1.70 12.63 -24.94
CA ALA A 222 0.28 12.88 -24.73
C ALA A 222 -0.58 11.72 -25.23
N LEU A 223 -0.27 11.17 -26.40
CA LEU A 223 -0.92 9.99 -26.95
C LEU A 223 -0.76 8.79 -26.01
N GLY A 224 0.46 8.53 -25.55
CA GLY A 224 0.73 7.49 -24.56
C GLY A 224 -0.10 7.69 -23.30
N ALA A 225 -0.11 8.91 -22.74
CA ALA A 225 -0.87 9.25 -21.54
C ALA A 225 -2.37 9.03 -21.71
N ALA A 226 -2.92 9.42 -22.86
CA ALA A 226 -4.34 9.17 -23.18
C ALA A 226 -4.66 7.67 -23.25
N LEU A 227 -3.75 6.85 -23.80
CA LEU A 227 -3.91 5.39 -23.80
C LEU A 227 -3.89 4.82 -22.37
N GLY A 228 -2.97 5.28 -21.51
CA GLY A 228 -2.89 4.83 -20.13
C GLY A 228 -4.07 5.29 -19.27
N LEU A 229 -4.61 6.49 -19.54
CA LEU A 229 -5.78 7.07 -18.88
C LEU A 229 -7.11 6.61 -19.49
N SER A 230 -7.08 5.75 -20.51
CA SER A 230 -8.30 5.30 -21.19
C SER A 230 -9.36 4.70 -20.24
N PRO A 231 -9.03 3.98 -19.15
CA PRO A 231 -10.04 3.51 -18.21
C PRO A 231 -10.79 4.67 -17.53
N VAL A 232 -10.08 5.74 -17.14
CA VAL A 232 -10.70 6.94 -16.56
C VAL A 232 -11.64 7.59 -17.57
N GLY A 233 -11.21 7.70 -18.84
CA GLY A 233 -12.05 8.23 -19.91
C GLY A 233 -13.34 7.44 -20.13
N LEU A 234 -13.24 6.10 -20.10
CA LEU A 234 -14.41 5.21 -20.19
C LEU A 234 -15.37 5.40 -19.01
N TRP A 235 -14.84 5.50 -17.79
CA TRP A 235 -15.68 5.70 -16.60
C TRP A 235 -16.38 7.05 -16.62
N VAL A 236 -15.69 8.12 -17.01
CA VAL A 236 -16.27 9.47 -17.15
C VAL A 236 -17.37 9.48 -18.21
N ALA A 237 -17.20 8.74 -19.30
CA ALA A 237 -18.24 8.62 -20.33
C ALA A 237 -19.49 7.89 -19.81
N GLN A 238 -19.35 6.99 -18.84
CA GLN A 238 -20.45 6.22 -18.26
C GLN A 238 -21.16 6.93 -17.09
N ASN A 239 -20.41 7.62 -16.23
CA ASN A 239 -20.91 8.15 -14.94
C ASN A 239 -20.87 9.68 -14.84
N GLY A 240 -20.21 10.36 -15.79
CA GLY A 240 -19.96 11.80 -15.75
C GLY A 240 -18.71 12.18 -14.95
N SER A 241 -18.25 13.42 -15.10
CA SER A 241 -17.01 13.91 -14.48
C SER A 241 -17.18 14.42 -13.05
N GLY A 242 -18.40 14.82 -12.65
CA GLY A 242 -18.65 15.45 -11.35
C GLY A 242 -18.36 14.53 -10.16
N GLU A 243 -18.76 13.27 -10.25
CA GLU A 243 -18.51 12.28 -9.19
C GLU A 243 -17.02 11.92 -9.09
N LEU A 244 -16.32 11.79 -10.22
CA LEU A 244 -14.88 11.57 -10.25
C LEU A 244 -14.12 12.71 -9.56
N ILE A 245 -14.48 13.96 -9.86
CA ILE A 245 -13.87 15.13 -9.23
C ILE A 245 -14.14 15.10 -7.71
N ARG A 246 -15.36 14.80 -7.28
CA ARG A 246 -15.71 14.70 -5.86
C ARG A 246 -14.90 13.61 -5.13
N GLU A 247 -14.65 12.47 -5.76
CA GLU A 247 -13.81 11.39 -5.20
C GLU A 247 -12.32 11.77 -5.16
N PHE A 248 -11.77 12.38 -6.23
CA PHE A 248 -10.37 12.82 -6.26
C PHE A 248 -10.04 13.94 -5.25
N PHE A 249 -11.00 14.81 -4.95
CA PHE A 249 -10.85 15.82 -3.90
C PHE A 249 -11.16 15.29 -2.49
N GLY A 250 -11.20 13.96 -2.35
CA GLY A 250 -11.12 13.27 -1.07
C GLY A 250 -12.43 13.22 -0.30
N SER A 251 -13.57 13.08 -0.98
CA SER A 251 -14.86 12.82 -0.32
C SER A 251 -14.84 11.57 0.59
N ALA A 252 -13.92 10.64 0.37
CA ALA A 252 -13.66 9.49 1.25
C ALA A 252 -13.09 9.88 2.64
N ILE A 253 -12.51 11.07 2.77
CA ILE A 253 -11.85 11.57 3.99
C ILE A 253 -12.46 12.93 4.42
N ALA A 254 -13.36 13.50 3.61
CA ALA A 254 -13.95 14.82 3.82
C ALA A 254 -14.79 14.98 5.11
N GLY A 255 -15.03 13.90 5.86
CA GLY A 255 -15.69 13.91 7.17
C GLY A 255 -14.79 13.59 8.36
N THR A 256 -13.52 13.20 8.16
CA THR A 256 -12.64 12.76 9.26
C THR A 256 -11.91 13.91 9.96
N SER A 257 -12.07 15.14 9.46
CA SER A 257 -11.46 16.35 10.02
C SER A 257 -12.53 17.44 10.08
N SER A 258 -13.04 17.73 11.28
CA SER A 258 -13.86 18.91 11.57
C SER A 258 -13.04 20.21 11.61
N ALA A 259 -11.76 20.15 11.25
CA ALA A 259 -10.83 21.26 11.39
C ALA A 259 -10.90 22.21 10.19
N ASN A 260 -11.06 23.51 10.47
CA ASN A 260 -10.92 24.58 9.48
C ASN A 260 -9.64 24.42 8.65
N PHE A 261 -9.66 24.87 7.38
CA PHE A 261 -8.57 24.70 6.41
C PHE A 261 -7.16 24.94 6.98
N TRP A 262 -6.97 26.03 7.73
CA TRP A 262 -5.68 26.36 8.36
C TRP A 262 -5.23 25.35 9.41
N ASN A 263 -6.15 24.86 10.24
CA ASN A 263 -5.85 23.83 11.23
C ASN A 263 -5.50 22.51 10.54
N SER A 264 -6.20 22.17 9.44
CA SER A 264 -5.85 21.01 8.61
C SER A 264 -4.43 21.11 8.05
N ILE A 265 -4.01 22.28 7.53
CA ILE A 265 -2.62 22.49 7.09
C ILE A 265 -1.61 22.27 8.22
N ILE A 266 -1.87 22.77 9.43
CA ILE A 266 -0.98 22.59 10.58
C ILE A 266 -0.87 21.10 10.96
N ILE A 267 -1.99 20.39 10.99
CA ILE A 267 -2.04 18.94 11.24
C ILE A 267 -1.24 18.20 10.16
N HIS A 268 -1.46 18.53 8.90
CA HIS A 268 -0.75 17.92 7.78
C HIS A 268 0.76 18.19 7.92
N LEU A 269 1.16 19.42 8.28
CA LEU A 269 2.58 19.76 8.44
C LEU A 269 3.22 18.97 9.58
N LYS A 270 2.52 18.84 10.72
CA LYS A 270 2.95 17.99 11.84
C LYS A 270 3.10 16.53 11.40
N ASN A 271 2.11 15.99 10.69
CA ASN A 271 2.14 14.64 10.14
C ASN A 271 3.31 14.45 9.18
N PHE A 272 3.56 15.44 8.32
CA PHE A 272 4.64 15.39 7.36
C PHE A 272 6.03 15.45 8.02
N LEU A 273 6.24 16.34 8.99
CA LEU A 273 7.56 16.56 9.58
C LEU A 273 7.92 15.55 10.67
N ILE A 274 6.94 15.09 11.44
CA ILE A 274 7.17 14.20 12.60
C ILE A 274 6.89 12.76 12.21
N PHE A 275 5.70 12.49 11.70
CA PHE A 275 5.21 11.13 11.51
C PHE A 275 5.73 10.47 10.23
N GLY A 276 5.93 11.23 9.14
CA GLY A 276 6.49 10.73 7.89
C GLY A 276 7.93 10.18 8.03
N PRO A 277 8.92 10.99 8.44
CA PRO A 277 10.31 10.56 8.58
C PRO A 277 10.49 9.41 9.57
N THR A 278 9.79 9.41 10.69
CA THR A 278 9.93 8.35 11.71
C THR A 278 9.46 6.98 11.19
N VAL A 279 8.45 6.95 10.31
CA VAL A 279 7.96 5.71 9.70
C VAL A 279 8.82 5.26 8.53
N ILE A 280 9.19 6.19 7.63
CA ILE A 280 9.94 5.83 6.42
C ILE A 280 11.34 5.33 6.77
N LEU A 281 11.96 5.88 7.82
CA LEU A 281 13.26 5.43 8.34
C LEU A 281 13.16 4.19 9.25
N GLY A 282 11.93 3.77 9.59
CA GLY A 282 11.65 2.54 10.34
C GLY A 282 11.70 2.67 11.87
N PHE A 283 11.78 3.89 12.41
CA PHE A 283 11.90 4.12 13.86
C PHE A 283 10.66 3.73 14.65
N ARG A 284 9.49 3.71 14.01
CA ARG A 284 8.22 3.25 14.59
C ARG A 284 7.39 2.48 13.55
N ALA A 285 6.40 1.74 14.02
CA ALA A 285 5.39 1.13 13.15
C ALA A 285 4.41 2.21 12.63
N PRO A 286 3.83 2.05 11.42
CA PRO A 286 2.84 2.98 10.86
C PRO A 286 1.66 3.28 11.80
N TRP A 287 1.19 2.27 12.54
CA TRP A 287 0.02 2.31 13.41
C TRP A 287 0.31 2.55 14.90
N ALA A 288 1.57 2.80 15.27
CA ALA A 288 1.97 3.02 16.67
C ALA A 288 2.98 4.17 16.79
N THR A 289 3.10 4.73 17.99
CA THR A 289 4.07 5.79 18.31
C THR A 289 5.32 5.29 19.00
N ASP A 290 5.31 4.04 19.49
CA ASP A 290 6.43 3.47 20.22
C ASP A 290 7.64 3.26 19.32
N PRO A 291 8.86 3.58 19.80
CA PRO A 291 10.08 3.30 19.07
C PRO A 291 10.32 1.79 18.99
N LEU A 292 10.75 1.33 17.82
CA LEU A 292 11.08 -0.06 17.58
C LEU A 292 12.56 -0.35 17.84
N ALA A 293 12.87 -1.60 18.22
CA ALA A 293 14.22 -2.12 18.29
C ALA A 293 15.23 -1.20 19.01
N LEU A 294 14.88 -0.69 20.19
CA LEU A 294 15.66 0.30 20.96
C LEU A 294 17.18 0.05 21.01
N PRO A 295 17.70 -1.18 21.23
CA PRO A 295 19.15 -1.42 21.25
C PRO A 295 19.86 -1.16 19.90
N LEU A 296 19.15 -1.33 18.79
CA LEU A 296 19.69 -1.17 17.42
C LEU A 296 19.34 0.20 16.82
N LEU A 297 18.36 0.90 17.38
CA LEU A 297 17.89 2.21 16.91
C LEU A 297 19.03 3.24 16.75
N PRO A 298 20.01 3.39 17.67
CA PRO A 298 21.11 4.33 17.49
C PRO A 298 21.94 4.09 16.23
N LEU A 299 22.11 2.82 15.81
CA LEU A 299 22.85 2.48 14.59
C LEU A 299 22.08 2.91 13.34
N ALA A 300 20.79 2.58 13.27
CA ALA A 300 19.92 2.99 12.16
C ALA A 300 19.76 4.51 12.08
N ALA A 301 19.56 5.18 13.23
CA ALA A 301 19.48 6.62 13.31
C ALA A 301 20.78 7.29 12.86
N SER A 302 21.93 6.80 13.32
CA SER A 302 23.24 7.32 12.91
C SER A 302 23.50 7.11 11.42
N PHE A 303 23.07 5.97 10.86
CA PHE A 303 23.17 5.69 9.43
C PHE A 303 22.36 6.69 8.61
N TRP A 304 21.06 6.82 8.91
CA TRP A 304 20.19 7.74 8.17
C TRP A 304 20.58 9.20 8.36
N PHE A 305 21.03 9.59 9.55
CA PHE A 305 21.60 10.91 9.79
C PHE A 305 22.82 11.16 8.88
N ALA A 306 23.77 10.21 8.80
CA ALA A 306 24.93 10.33 7.93
C ALA A 306 24.55 10.39 6.44
N VAL A 307 23.51 9.66 6.02
CA VAL A 307 22.95 9.72 4.65
C VAL A 307 22.34 11.09 4.36
N CYS A 308 21.56 11.66 5.31
CA CYS A 308 21.00 13.01 5.18
C CYS A 308 22.10 14.08 5.12
N VAL A 309 23.11 13.99 5.99
CA VAL A 309 24.29 14.87 5.98
C VAL A 309 25.01 14.77 4.63
N HIS A 310 25.20 13.55 4.11
CA HIS A 310 25.77 13.32 2.78
C HIS A 310 24.93 13.99 1.67
N ALA A 311 23.60 13.90 1.75
CA ALA A 311 22.68 14.55 0.81
C ALA A 311 22.82 16.08 0.79
N VAL A 312 23.04 16.70 1.95
CA VAL A 312 23.22 18.15 2.08
C VAL A 312 24.54 18.60 1.45
N PHE A 313 25.66 17.97 1.81
CA PHE A 313 26.98 18.38 1.35
C PHE A 313 27.25 18.07 -0.13
N ARG A 314 26.59 17.06 -0.71
CA ARG A 314 26.81 16.71 -2.13
C ARG A 314 26.21 17.73 -3.12
N ARG A 315 25.42 18.71 -2.67
CA ARG A 315 24.88 19.82 -3.50
C ARG A 315 25.97 20.57 -4.28
N GLN A 316 27.22 20.46 -3.83
CA GLN A 316 28.38 21.10 -4.43
C GLN A 316 28.94 20.38 -5.68
N ARG A 317 28.39 19.22 -6.08
CA ARG A 317 28.85 18.46 -7.28
C ARG A 317 27.86 18.50 -8.45
N PRO A 318 28.32 18.70 -9.69
CA PRO A 318 27.44 18.76 -10.87
C PRO A 318 26.65 17.46 -11.12
N GLN A 319 27.24 16.29 -10.84
CA GLN A 319 26.57 14.98 -10.95
C GLN A 319 25.56 14.73 -9.81
N GLY A 320 25.71 15.41 -8.65
CA GLY A 320 24.81 15.29 -7.51
C GLY A 320 23.46 16.01 -7.70
N LEU A 321 23.40 16.98 -8.64
CA LEU A 321 22.21 17.76 -8.93
C LEU A 321 21.07 16.91 -9.49
N ALA A 322 21.33 15.90 -10.31
CA ALA A 322 20.27 15.06 -10.88
C ALA A 322 19.53 14.25 -9.81
N LEU A 323 20.26 13.53 -8.96
CA LEU A 323 19.63 12.76 -7.88
C LEU A 323 19.02 13.67 -6.80
N LEU A 324 19.63 14.82 -6.49
CA LEU A 324 19.02 15.81 -5.58
C LEU A 324 17.77 16.46 -6.17
N SER A 325 17.74 16.70 -7.47
CA SER A 325 16.54 17.21 -8.15
C SER A 325 15.43 16.18 -8.14
N LEU A 326 15.75 14.88 -8.30
CA LEU A 326 14.76 13.81 -8.18
C LEU A 326 14.22 13.70 -6.76
N VAL A 327 15.09 13.70 -5.74
CA VAL A 327 14.67 13.70 -4.32
C VAL A 327 13.83 14.93 -4.02
N GLY A 328 14.36 16.13 -4.32
CA GLY A 328 13.72 17.40 -4.00
C GLY A 328 12.39 17.59 -4.72
N ALA A 329 12.30 17.24 -6.01
CA ALA A 329 11.05 17.33 -6.76
C ALA A 329 10.03 16.29 -6.29
N SER A 330 10.44 15.05 -6.01
CA SER A 330 9.53 14.02 -5.47
C SER A 330 9.01 14.42 -4.09
N SER A 331 9.89 14.91 -3.22
CA SER A 331 9.53 15.42 -1.89
C SER A 331 8.65 16.66 -1.97
N LEU A 332 8.86 17.56 -2.94
CA LEU A 332 8.02 18.74 -3.15
C LEU A 332 6.62 18.33 -3.62
N VAL A 333 6.51 17.41 -4.58
CA VAL A 333 5.23 16.92 -5.07
C VAL A 333 4.46 16.20 -3.96
N LEU A 334 5.14 15.34 -3.19
CA LEU A 334 4.55 14.71 -2.01
C LEU A 334 4.11 15.76 -0.99
N LEU A 335 4.96 16.73 -0.66
CA LEU A 335 4.62 17.79 0.29
C LEU A 335 3.40 18.58 -0.18
N SER A 336 3.36 18.99 -1.45
CA SER A 336 2.22 19.72 -2.01
C SER A 336 0.94 18.89 -1.95
N GLY A 337 0.97 17.63 -2.37
CA GLY A 337 -0.19 16.74 -2.27
C GLY A 337 -0.63 16.56 -0.82
N PHE A 338 0.32 16.30 0.08
CA PHE A 338 0.04 16.08 1.50
C PHE A 338 -0.50 17.34 2.20
N MET A 339 -0.04 18.55 1.83
CA MET A 339 -0.53 19.79 2.44
C MET A 339 -1.95 20.12 1.98
N PHE A 340 -2.25 19.96 0.69
CA PHE A 340 -3.44 20.51 0.06
C PHE A 340 -4.56 19.49 -0.20
N THR A 341 -4.41 18.25 0.26
CA THR A 341 -5.43 17.21 0.10
C THR A 341 -5.78 16.58 1.46
N PRO A 342 -6.97 15.96 1.59
CA PRO A 342 -7.36 15.24 2.81
C PRO A 342 -6.41 14.09 3.19
N PHE A 343 -5.61 13.58 2.24
CA PHE A 343 -4.62 12.54 2.50
C PHE A 343 -3.55 12.96 3.53
N GLY A 344 -3.33 14.26 3.73
CA GLY A 344 -2.42 14.79 4.76
C GLY A 344 -2.85 14.51 6.20
N ALA A 345 -4.13 14.21 6.42
CA ALA A 345 -4.67 13.90 7.74
C ALA A 345 -4.17 12.54 8.26
N ASP A 346 -3.70 11.67 7.37
CA ASP A 346 -3.25 10.32 7.66
C ASP A 346 -1.82 10.28 8.24
N PRO A 347 -1.64 9.87 9.51
CA PRO A 347 -0.34 9.80 10.17
C PRO A 347 0.41 8.48 9.93
N SER A 348 -0.14 7.55 9.14
CA SER A 348 0.44 6.22 8.93
C SER A 348 1.79 6.25 8.21
N GLY A 349 2.07 7.32 7.43
CA GLY A 349 3.29 7.41 6.64
C GLY A 349 3.28 6.56 5.35
N ARG A 350 2.16 5.93 4.99
CA ARG A 350 2.04 5.10 3.78
C ARG A 350 2.24 5.88 2.47
N TYR A 351 1.96 7.18 2.47
CA TYR A 351 2.21 8.04 1.29
C TYR A 351 3.70 8.40 1.10
N PHE A 352 4.57 8.08 2.07
CA PHE A 352 6.01 8.35 1.98
C PHE A 352 6.79 7.24 1.28
N LEU A 353 6.17 6.10 0.97
CA LEU A 353 6.82 4.95 0.33
C LEU A 353 7.63 5.32 -0.92
N PRO A 354 7.16 6.25 -1.80
CA PRO A 354 7.94 6.65 -2.96
C PRO A 354 9.30 7.28 -2.64
N LEU A 355 9.46 7.87 -1.45
CA LEU A 355 10.72 8.45 -0.98
C LEU A 355 11.75 7.39 -0.59
N MET A 356 11.38 6.11 -0.45
CA MET A 356 12.36 5.06 -0.21
C MET A 356 13.38 4.95 -1.34
N LEU A 357 12.95 5.08 -2.60
CA LEU A 357 13.85 5.04 -3.75
C LEU A 357 14.98 6.08 -3.62
N PRO A 358 14.71 7.40 -3.55
CA PRO A 358 15.76 8.39 -3.43
C PRO A 358 16.62 8.20 -2.17
N LEU A 359 16.04 7.75 -1.05
CA LEU A 359 16.78 7.47 0.18
C LEU A 359 17.78 6.32 0.03
N VAL A 360 17.40 5.19 -0.57
CA VAL A 360 18.32 4.05 -0.73
C VAL A 360 19.38 4.30 -1.81
N LEU A 361 19.09 5.14 -2.81
CA LEU A 361 20.08 5.62 -3.78
C LEU A 361 21.14 6.49 -3.08
N LEU A 362 20.69 7.45 -2.26
CA LEU A 362 21.55 8.28 -1.41
C LEU A 362 22.41 7.43 -0.46
N ALA A 363 21.82 6.40 0.14
CA ALA A 363 22.51 5.49 1.04
C ALA A 363 23.58 4.67 0.32
N GLY A 364 23.28 4.13 -0.86
CA GLY A 364 24.24 3.41 -1.70
C GLY A 364 25.44 4.30 -2.10
N GLU A 365 25.17 5.55 -2.47
CA GLU A 365 26.21 6.54 -2.76
C GLU A 365 27.07 6.84 -1.53
N PHE A 366 26.45 7.15 -0.39
CA PHE A 366 27.13 7.44 0.88
C PHE A 366 28.10 6.33 1.27
N VAL A 367 27.66 5.07 1.16
CA VAL A 367 28.49 3.90 1.52
C VAL A 367 29.73 3.80 0.64
N ARG A 368 29.72 4.31 -0.59
CA ARG A 368 30.88 4.24 -1.50
C ARG A 368 31.70 5.51 -1.56
N LYS A 369 31.05 6.67 -1.68
CA LYS A 369 31.68 7.98 -1.89
C LYS A 369 31.14 9.00 -0.87
N PRO A 370 31.40 8.81 0.45
CA PRO A 370 30.90 9.71 1.48
C PRO A 370 31.53 11.10 1.32
N MET A 371 30.78 12.14 1.67
CA MET A 371 31.29 13.52 1.62
C MET A 371 32.16 13.85 2.82
N VAL A 372 31.81 13.29 3.98
CA VAL A 372 32.60 13.38 5.21
C VAL A 372 33.47 12.12 5.31
N PRO A 373 34.78 12.24 5.60
CA PRO A 373 35.68 11.08 5.68
C PRO A 373 35.28 10.19 6.86
N LEU A 374 34.56 9.11 6.54
CA LEU A 374 34.21 8.07 7.50
C LEU A 374 34.93 6.77 7.13
N HIS A 375 35.57 6.15 8.13
CA HIS A 375 36.31 4.92 7.92
C HIS A 375 35.41 3.85 7.28
N ARG A 376 35.97 3.06 6.35
CA ARG A 376 35.20 2.07 5.58
C ARG A 376 34.46 1.10 6.49
N SER A 377 35.11 0.62 7.57
CA SER A 377 34.50 -0.32 8.50
C SER A 377 33.26 0.27 9.19
N ILE A 378 33.29 1.54 9.58
CA ILE A 378 32.15 2.21 10.23
C ILE A 378 30.96 2.26 9.28
N ARG A 379 31.16 2.60 8.00
CA ARG A 379 30.09 2.60 7.00
C ARG A 379 29.40 1.23 6.88
N TRP A 380 30.18 0.15 6.85
CA TRP A 380 29.63 -1.20 6.76
C TRP A 380 28.97 -1.66 8.06
N ILE A 381 29.48 -1.25 9.23
CA ILE A 381 28.83 -1.45 10.53
C ILE A 381 27.46 -0.75 10.55
N LEU A 382 27.39 0.48 10.06
CA LEU A 382 26.12 1.22 9.98
C LEU A 382 25.12 0.57 9.01
N VAL A 383 25.57 0.03 7.87
CA VAL A 383 24.71 -0.73 6.95
C VAL A 383 24.22 -2.03 7.61
N ALA A 384 25.12 -2.81 8.20
CA ALA A 384 24.77 -4.06 8.88
C ALA A 384 23.83 -3.81 10.07
N GLY A 385 24.10 -2.77 10.86
CA GLY A 385 23.27 -2.32 11.97
C GLY A 385 21.87 -1.89 11.52
N THR A 386 21.76 -1.16 10.40
CA THR A 386 20.46 -0.80 9.80
C THR A 386 19.69 -2.01 9.30
N LEU A 387 20.35 -2.98 8.65
CA LEU A 387 19.70 -4.22 8.20
C LEU A 387 19.23 -5.08 9.40
N ALA A 388 20.06 -5.19 10.43
CA ALA A 388 19.71 -5.87 11.67
C ALA A 388 18.54 -5.15 12.37
N PHE A 389 18.54 -3.82 12.41
CA PHE A 389 17.44 -3.01 12.93
C PHE A 389 16.15 -3.26 12.15
N ASN A 390 16.18 -3.21 10.82
CA ASN A 390 14.99 -3.44 9.98
C ASN A 390 14.43 -4.87 10.16
N GLY A 391 15.32 -5.86 10.18
CA GLY A 391 14.95 -7.26 10.40
C GLY A 391 14.35 -7.49 11.78
N PHE A 392 15.03 -7.02 12.83
CA PHE A 392 14.59 -7.20 14.21
C PHE A 392 13.31 -6.41 14.52
N SER A 393 13.17 -5.18 14.04
CA SER A 393 11.95 -4.37 14.24
C SER A 393 10.73 -5.00 13.56
N THR A 394 10.89 -5.54 12.35
CA THR A 394 9.82 -6.27 11.68
C THR A 394 9.48 -7.57 12.41
N TRP A 395 10.48 -8.33 12.85
CA TRP A 395 10.25 -9.54 13.64
C TRP A 395 9.58 -9.25 15.00
N GLN A 396 10.01 -8.19 15.68
CA GLN A 396 9.43 -7.71 16.95
C GLN A 396 7.94 -7.45 16.81
N VAL A 397 7.54 -6.77 15.74
CA VAL A 397 6.13 -6.45 15.45
C VAL A 397 5.37 -7.69 14.97
N ALA A 398 5.95 -8.50 14.09
CA ALA A 398 5.33 -9.72 13.58
C ALA A 398 5.04 -10.75 14.69
N SER A 399 5.83 -10.76 15.75
CA SER A 399 5.71 -11.71 16.87
C SER A 399 4.78 -11.24 17.98
N LYS A 400 4.31 -9.98 17.95
CA LYS A 400 3.42 -9.43 18.98
C LYS A 400 1.99 -9.91 18.71
N GLN A 401 1.35 -10.52 19.71
CA GLN A 401 -0.07 -10.90 19.67
C GLN A 401 -0.87 -10.01 20.62
N PRO A 402 -2.08 -9.56 20.25
CA PRO A 402 -2.75 -9.75 18.95
C PRO A 402 -2.20 -8.83 17.84
N GLU A 403 -1.41 -7.82 18.20
CA GLU A 403 -0.93 -6.76 17.30
C GLU A 403 0.22 -7.21 16.38
N ARG A 404 -0.11 -7.91 15.28
CA ARG A 404 0.84 -8.22 14.20
C ARG A 404 0.99 -7.05 13.22
N LEU A 405 1.55 -7.27 12.01
CA LEU A 405 1.61 -6.22 10.98
C LEU A 405 0.20 -5.86 10.51
N THR A 406 -0.26 -4.65 10.79
CA THR A 406 -1.63 -4.20 10.46
C THR A 406 -1.65 -2.86 9.75
N THR A 407 -2.62 -2.68 8.86
CA THR A 407 -2.89 -1.41 8.20
C THR A 407 -3.79 -0.49 9.03
N GLN A 408 -4.36 -0.99 10.14
CA GLN A 408 -5.36 -0.28 10.92
C GLN A 408 -4.75 0.51 12.08
N PHE A 409 -4.90 1.83 11.99
CA PHE A 409 -4.42 2.75 13.02
C PHE A 409 -5.32 2.70 14.26
N ASP A 410 -6.64 2.73 14.06
CA ASP A 410 -7.64 2.58 15.13
C ASP A 410 -7.57 1.15 15.69
N SER A 411 -7.53 1.03 17.03
CA SER A 411 -7.53 -0.27 17.69
C SER A 411 -8.87 -0.98 17.56
N ASP A 412 -9.98 -0.25 17.48
CA ASP A 412 -11.32 -0.82 17.36
C ASP A 412 -11.55 -1.49 15.99
N ALA A 413 -10.77 -1.07 14.98
CA ALA A 413 -10.76 -1.64 13.64
C ALA A 413 -9.87 -2.89 13.51
N ARG A 414 -9.19 -3.33 14.58
CA ARG A 414 -8.29 -4.49 14.56
C ARG A 414 -9.04 -5.72 15.04
N VAL A 415 -9.47 -6.54 14.09
CA VAL A 415 -10.14 -7.82 14.35
C VAL A 415 -9.15 -8.97 14.21
N ASP A 416 -9.12 -9.89 15.18
CA ASP A 416 -8.36 -11.14 15.05
C ASP A 416 -9.10 -12.14 14.15
N HIS A 417 -8.61 -12.30 12.93
CA HIS A 417 -9.13 -13.25 11.96
C HIS A 417 -8.61 -14.69 12.13
N SER A 418 -7.83 -14.98 13.19
CA SER A 418 -7.34 -16.33 13.46
C SER A 418 -8.47 -17.36 13.68
N HIS A 419 -9.65 -16.91 14.09
CA HIS A 419 -10.82 -17.76 14.34
C HIS A 419 -11.87 -17.71 13.22
N MET A 420 -11.54 -17.15 12.05
CA MET A 420 -12.50 -17.02 10.94
C MET A 420 -13.02 -18.37 10.45
N GLU A 421 -12.18 -19.41 10.40
CA GLU A 421 -12.62 -20.75 9.98
C GLU A 421 -13.67 -21.33 10.94
N ALA A 422 -13.47 -21.15 12.26
CA ALA A 422 -14.44 -21.57 13.26
C ALA A 422 -15.76 -20.78 13.15
N LEU A 423 -15.69 -19.47 12.86
CA LEU A 423 -16.87 -18.65 12.57
C LEU A 423 -17.63 -19.18 11.34
N ILE A 424 -16.94 -19.47 10.24
CA ILE A 424 -17.55 -20.00 9.01
C ILE A 424 -18.24 -21.34 9.28
N GLN A 425 -17.56 -22.26 9.99
CA GLN A 425 -18.14 -23.57 10.34
C GLN A 425 -19.38 -23.42 11.23
N PHE A 426 -19.33 -22.51 12.22
CA PHE A 426 -20.46 -22.23 13.11
C PHE A 426 -21.66 -21.68 12.36
N LEU A 427 -21.46 -20.68 11.49
CA LEU A 427 -22.54 -20.07 10.71
C LEU A 427 -23.18 -21.09 9.77
N ASN A 428 -22.37 -21.92 9.10
CA ASN A 428 -22.85 -22.98 8.23
C ASN A 428 -23.65 -24.05 8.99
N SER A 429 -23.20 -24.46 10.19
CA SER A 429 -23.91 -25.50 10.97
C SER A 429 -25.26 -25.05 11.51
N HIS A 430 -25.45 -23.74 11.69
CA HIS A 430 -26.72 -23.14 12.15
C HIS A 430 -27.57 -22.57 10.99
N GLY A 431 -27.09 -22.69 9.74
CA GLY A 431 -27.79 -22.17 8.55
C GLY A 431 -27.81 -20.64 8.45
N GLU A 432 -26.93 -19.95 9.19
CA GLU A 432 -26.84 -18.49 9.25
C GLU A 432 -25.99 -17.94 8.11
N THR A 433 -26.56 -17.95 6.91
CA THR A 433 -25.82 -17.62 5.68
C THR A 433 -25.84 -16.14 5.31
N ARG A 434 -26.75 -15.37 5.90
CA ARG A 434 -27.00 -13.96 5.58
C ARG A 434 -27.12 -13.16 6.87
N GLY A 435 -26.73 -11.89 6.84
CA GLY A 435 -26.80 -11.08 8.05
C GLY A 435 -26.15 -9.71 7.95
N TYR A 436 -25.90 -9.12 9.11
CA TYR A 436 -25.28 -7.80 9.23
C TYR A 436 -24.02 -7.87 10.11
N THR A 437 -22.98 -7.16 9.70
CA THR A 437 -21.74 -7.03 10.47
C THR A 437 -21.08 -5.68 10.21
N ASN A 438 -19.84 -5.49 10.66
CA ASN A 438 -19.06 -4.30 10.35
C ASN A 438 -18.13 -4.53 9.14
N TYR A 439 -17.55 -3.43 8.63
CA TYR A 439 -16.65 -3.45 7.47
C TYR A 439 -15.53 -4.50 7.58
N TRP A 440 -14.89 -4.60 8.75
CA TRP A 440 -13.70 -5.41 8.98
C TRP A 440 -13.96 -6.91 8.98
N VAL A 441 -15.21 -7.35 9.18
CA VAL A 441 -15.61 -8.77 9.14
C VAL A 441 -16.27 -9.16 7.81
N SER A 442 -17.06 -8.24 7.23
CA SER A 442 -17.90 -8.50 6.06
C SER A 442 -17.15 -9.13 4.88
N TYR A 443 -16.12 -8.43 4.38
CA TYR A 443 -15.41 -8.85 3.17
C TYR A 443 -14.47 -10.04 3.38
N PRO A 444 -13.72 -10.15 4.50
CA PRO A 444 -12.93 -11.36 4.78
C PRO A 444 -13.80 -12.60 4.90
N LEU A 445 -14.95 -12.51 5.57
CA LEU A 445 -15.90 -13.62 5.70
C LEU A 445 -16.45 -14.04 4.32
N ALA A 446 -16.86 -13.08 3.50
CA ALA A 446 -17.32 -13.37 2.14
C ALA A 446 -16.22 -14.00 1.28
N PHE A 447 -14.99 -13.50 1.34
CA PHE A 447 -13.89 -14.09 0.57
C PHE A 447 -13.55 -15.51 1.05
N GLN A 448 -13.42 -15.74 2.36
CA GLN A 448 -13.01 -17.04 2.88
C GLN A 448 -14.11 -18.10 2.83
N SER A 449 -15.37 -17.71 2.69
CA SER A 449 -16.51 -18.61 2.51
C SER A 449 -16.90 -18.82 1.03
N ASP A 450 -16.09 -18.35 0.07
CA ASP A 450 -16.44 -18.36 -1.36
C ASP A 450 -17.81 -17.74 -1.64
N GLU A 451 -18.10 -16.62 -0.97
CA GLU A 451 -19.35 -15.86 -1.05
C GLU A 451 -20.61 -16.67 -0.64
N GLN A 452 -20.43 -17.79 0.06
CA GLN A 452 -21.55 -18.54 0.65
C GLN A 452 -22.14 -17.83 1.87
N LEU A 453 -21.30 -17.14 2.65
CA LEU A 453 -21.71 -16.35 3.82
C LEU A 453 -21.58 -14.86 3.48
N ILE A 454 -22.72 -14.17 3.37
CA ILE A 454 -22.77 -12.75 2.99
C ILE A 454 -23.35 -11.95 4.16
N PHE A 455 -22.51 -11.16 4.81
CA PHE A 455 -22.90 -10.29 5.91
C PHE A 455 -22.66 -8.83 5.50
N TYR A 456 -23.70 -8.00 5.47
CA TYR A 456 -23.64 -6.62 5.00
C TYR A 456 -22.99 -5.70 6.03
N PRO A 457 -22.07 -4.80 5.64
CA PRO A 457 -21.33 -3.93 6.55
C PRO A 457 -22.18 -2.74 7.02
N ALA A 458 -23.22 -2.99 7.82
CA ALA A 458 -24.13 -1.97 8.34
C ALA A 458 -24.06 -1.76 9.86
N LEU A 459 -23.09 -2.39 10.53
CA LEU A 459 -22.83 -2.19 11.95
C LEU A 459 -21.61 -1.26 12.15
N PRO A 460 -21.69 -0.30 13.08
CA PRO A 460 -20.55 0.54 13.42
C PRO A 460 -19.48 -0.29 14.13
N TYR A 461 -18.21 0.05 13.90
CA TYR A 461 -17.07 -0.54 14.61
C TYR A 461 -16.33 0.47 15.49
N HIS A 462 -16.71 1.75 15.46
CA HIS A 462 -16.16 2.75 16.36
C HIS A 462 -17.00 2.87 17.63
N GLN A 463 -16.36 3.08 18.78
CA GLN A 463 -17.03 3.09 20.09
C GLN A 463 -18.07 4.22 20.25
N ASP A 464 -17.97 5.28 19.46
CA ASP A 464 -18.95 6.38 19.39
C ASP A 464 -20.17 6.06 18.49
N LEU A 465 -20.29 4.81 18.04
CA LEU A 465 -21.36 4.30 17.17
C LEU A 465 -21.45 4.99 15.81
N ARG A 466 -20.43 5.76 15.39
CA ARG A 466 -20.43 6.38 14.06
C ARG A 466 -20.45 5.30 12.99
N TYR A 467 -21.34 5.48 12.03
CA TYR A 467 -21.53 4.60 10.88
C TYR A 467 -21.29 5.38 9.59
N THR A 468 -20.80 4.70 8.56
CA THR A 468 -20.65 5.27 7.22
C THR A 468 -21.16 4.31 6.16
N ALA A 469 -22.09 4.77 5.34
CA ALA A 469 -22.57 4.00 4.19
C ALA A 469 -21.45 3.72 3.16
N ARG A 470 -20.30 4.38 3.24
CA ARG A 470 -19.12 4.12 2.38
C ARG A 470 -18.47 2.76 2.65
N ASP A 471 -18.77 2.13 3.79
CA ASP A 471 -18.29 0.77 4.09
C ASP A 471 -18.94 -0.27 3.18
N ASN A 472 -20.10 0.04 2.59
CA ASN A 472 -20.64 -0.75 1.49
C ASN A 472 -19.82 -0.51 0.21
N ARG A 473 -18.90 -1.43 -0.08
CA ARG A 473 -18.08 -1.46 -1.29
C ARG A 473 -18.74 -2.22 -2.43
N TYR A 474 -19.67 -3.13 -2.15
CA TYR A 474 -20.27 -4.00 -3.13
C TYR A 474 -21.79 -4.09 -2.91
N PRO A 475 -22.58 -3.16 -3.52
CA PRO A 475 -24.01 -3.02 -3.28
C PRO A 475 -24.85 -4.26 -3.55
N GLU A 476 -24.40 -5.15 -4.42
CA GLU A 476 -25.10 -6.38 -4.79
C GLU A 476 -25.30 -7.32 -3.59
N TYR A 477 -24.44 -7.24 -2.57
CA TYR A 477 -24.65 -7.99 -1.32
C TYR A 477 -25.90 -7.56 -0.54
N GLN A 478 -26.30 -6.29 -0.64
CA GLN A 478 -27.51 -5.80 0.01
C GLN A 478 -28.75 -6.51 -0.55
N VAL A 479 -28.83 -6.65 -1.88
CA VAL A 479 -29.94 -7.32 -2.57
C VAL A 479 -30.09 -8.78 -2.11
N LEU A 480 -28.96 -9.48 -1.90
CA LEU A 480 -28.97 -10.86 -1.42
C LEU A 480 -29.48 -11.00 0.02
N ILE A 481 -29.33 -9.97 0.84
CA ILE A 481 -29.78 -9.98 2.24
C ILE A 481 -31.25 -9.57 2.34
N GLU A 482 -31.70 -8.60 1.54
CA GLU A 482 -33.11 -8.22 1.43
C GLU A 482 -34.00 -9.41 1.00
N GLN A 483 -33.45 -10.33 0.20
CA GLN A 483 -34.13 -11.55 -0.23
C GLN A 483 -34.05 -12.71 0.78
N SER A 484 -33.25 -12.57 1.85
CA SER A 484 -33.04 -13.65 2.81
C SER A 484 -34.15 -13.72 3.85
N PRO A 485 -34.76 -14.90 4.10
CA PRO A 485 -35.78 -15.05 5.14
C PRO A 485 -35.20 -15.07 6.56
N LYS A 486 -33.89 -15.33 6.71
CA LYS A 486 -33.17 -15.39 8.00
C LYS A 486 -31.97 -14.46 7.96
N VAL A 487 -31.67 -13.81 9.08
CA VAL A 487 -30.50 -12.95 9.25
C VAL A 487 -29.88 -13.17 10.63
N ALA A 488 -28.56 -13.06 10.71
CA ALA A 488 -27.81 -13.02 11.96
C ALA A 488 -27.00 -11.72 12.07
N PHE A 489 -26.56 -11.37 13.28
CA PHE A 489 -25.70 -10.22 13.52
C PHE A 489 -24.34 -10.68 14.04
N ILE A 490 -23.27 -10.08 13.51
CA ILE A 490 -21.90 -10.32 13.98
C ILE A 490 -21.27 -8.99 14.36
N THR A 491 -20.90 -8.83 15.62
CA THR A 491 -20.15 -7.66 16.12
C THR A 491 -18.75 -8.07 16.56
N THR A 492 -17.88 -7.08 16.78
CA THR A 492 -16.49 -7.30 17.24
C THR A 492 -16.11 -6.30 18.32
N ASN A 493 -15.72 -6.78 19.50
CA ASN A 493 -15.16 -5.95 20.58
C ASN A 493 -15.89 -4.61 20.83
N HIS A 494 -17.23 -4.61 20.76
CA HIS A 494 -18.06 -3.40 20.84
C HIS A 494 -19.21 -3.56 21.84
N PRO A 495 -18.95 -3.40 23.16
CA PRO A 495 -19.96 -3.63 24.20
C PRO A 495 -21.20 -2.75 24.04
N ALA A 496 -21.03 -1.48 23.68
CA ALA A 496 -22.15 -0.54 23.55
C ALA A 496 -23.09 -0.90 22.39
N LEU A 497 -22.54 -1.32 21.24
CA LEU A 497 -23.34 -1.83 20.13
C LEU A 497 -24.04 -3.14 20.51
N ASN A 498 -23.37 -4.04 21.22
CA ASN A 498 -23.95 -5.30 21.67
C ASN A 498 -25.17 -5.07 22.56
N ASP A 499 -25.06 -4.15 23.51
CA ASP A 499 -26.15 -3.80 24.41
C ASP A 499 -27.28 -3.11 23.65
N ALA A 500 -26.96 -2.22 22.70
CA ALA A 500 -27.97 -1.60 21.83
C ALA A 500 -28.75 -2.63 21.00
N LEU A 501 -28.08 -3.60 20.38
CA LEU A 501 -28.73 -4.67 19.63
C LEU A 501 -29.65 -5.52 20.52
N ARG A 502 -29.17 -5.91 21.71
CA ARG A 502 -29.97 -6.67 22.68
C ARG A 502 -31.20 -5.89 23.15
N GLU A 503 -31.06 -4.59 23.40
CA GLU A 503 -32.19 -3.73 23.78
C GLU A 503 -33.24 -3.60 22.67
N SER A 504 -32.80 -3.41 21.42
CA SER A 504 -33.69 -3.35 20.26
C SER A 504 -34.41 -4.68 20.05
N LEU A 505 -33.72 -5.82 20.12
CA LEU A 505 -34.34 -7.15 19.98
C LEU A 505 -35.36 -7.44 21.08
N LYS A 506 -35.08 -7.05 22.34
CA LYS A 506 -36.06 -7.13 23.45
C LYS A 506 -37.30 -6.29 23.19
N THR A 507 -37.12 -5.08 22.65
CA THR A 507 -38.21 -4.16 22.34
C THR A 507 -39.11 -4.73 21.24
N LEU A 508 -38.51 -5.37 20.24
CA LEU A 508 -39.19 -6.08 19.17
C LEU A 508 -39.80 -7.43 19.62
N LYS A 509 -39.49 -7.89 20.84
CA LYS A 509 -39.91 -9.20 21.40
C LYS A 509 -39.39 -10.40 20.59
N VAL A 510 -38.23 -10.25 19.97
CA VAL A 510 -37.52 -11.32 19.26
C VAL A 510 -36.70 -12.12 20.27
N THR A 511 -36.73 -13.45 20.19
CA THR A 511 -35.79 -14.31 20.93
C THR A 511 -34.61 -14.66 20.05
N TRP A 512 -33.43 -14.82 20.63
CA TRP A 512 -32.19 -15.13 19.92
C TRP A 512 -31.26 -15.96 20.80
N ASP A 513 -30.28 -16.60 20.18
CA ASP A 513 -29.13 -17.21 20.84
C ASP A 513 -27.86 -16.37 20.60
N GLU A 514 -26.89 -16.51 21.51
CA GLU A 514 -25.58 -15.84 21.40
C GLU A 514 -24.43 -16.85 21.46
N ALA A 515 -23.41 -16.61 20.64
CA ALA A 515 -22.15 -17.35 20.69
C ALA A 515 -20.97 -16.39 20.55
N ILE A 516 -19.85 -16.73 21.21
CA ILE A 516 -18.61 -15.98 21.11
C ILE A 516 -17.53 -16.89 20.54
N ILE A 517 -16.89 -16.46 19.46
CA ILE A 517 -15.79 -17.16 18.80
C ILE A 517 -14.65 -16.16 18.62
N GLY A 518 -13.65 -16.18 19.49
CA GLY A 518 -12.58 -15.18 19.47
C GLY A 518 -13.15 -13.77 19.66
N ASP A 519 -12.86 -12.88 18.71
CA ASP A 519 -13.38 -11.50 18.71
C ASP A 519 -14.83 -11.38 18.21
N TYR A 520 -15.42 -12.45 17.65
CA TYR A 520 -16.77 -12.41 17.07
C TYR A 520 -17.83 -12.72 18.14
N LEU A 521 -18.71 -11.75 18.42
CA LEU A 521 -19.99 -12.02 19.06
C LEU A 521 -21.05 -12.21 17.97
N ILE A 522 -21.72 -13.35 18.01
CA ILE A 522 -22.70 -13.78 17.03
C ILE A 522 -24.07 -13.83 17.71
N ILE A 523 -25.01 -13.03 17.23
CA ILE A 523 -26.42 -13.05 17.61
C ILE A 523 -27.16 -13.77 16.48
N TYR A 524 -27.71 -14.94 16.76
CA TYR A 524 -28.24 -15.86 15.76
C TYR A 524 -29.53 -16.54 16.24
N ASP A 525 -30.12 -17.37 15.38
CA ASP A 525 -31.39 -18.05 15.61
C ASP A 525 -32.52 -17.14 16.08
N LEU A 526 -32.65 -15.99 15.40
CA LEU A 526 -33.70 -15.04 15.69
C LEU A 526 -35.08 -15.67 15.40
N SER A 527 -36.03 -15.49 16.33
CA SER A 527 -37.39 -16.01 16.17
C SER A 527 -38.17 -15.41 14.99
N GLU A 528 -37.74 -14.23 14.54
CA GLU A 528 -38.23 -13.57 13.33
C GLU A 528 -37.12 -12.79 12.65
N ARG A 529 -37.28 -12.50 11.36
CA ARG A 529 -36.34 -11.71 10.57
C ARG A 529 -36.35 -10.26 11.06
N VAL A 530 -35.18 -9.73 11.40
CA VAL A 530 -35.01 -8.35 11.87
C VAL A 530 -34.14 -7.57 10.89
N ASP A 531 -34.74 -6.64 10.17
CA ASP A 531 -34.02 -5.72 9.28
C ASP A 531 -33.15 -4.74 10.06
N ILE A 532 -32.09 -4.25 9.41
CA ILE A 532 -31.12 -3.37 10.05
C ILE A 532 -31.74 -2.03 10.47
N GLU A 533 -32.72 -1.53 9.72
CA GLU A 533 -33.48 -0.31 10.03
C GLU A 533 -34.27 -0.44 11.34
N ALA A 534 -34.69 -1.65 11.73
CA ALA A 534 -35.47 -1.88 12.95
C ALA A 534 -34.62 -1.84 14.23
N VAL A 535 -33.31 -2.04 14.11
CA VAL A 535 -32.38 -2.06 15.26
C VAL A 535 -31.35 -0.93 15.22
N GLY A 536 -31.19 -0.30 14.06
CA GLY A 536 -30.13 0.66 13.77
C GLY A 536 -30.48 2.12 13.97
N GLU A 537 -31.63 2.48 14.57
CA GLU A 537 -32.03 3.87 14.83
C GLU A 537 -30.90 4.70 15.47
N ARG A 538 -30.12 4.09 16.38
CA ARG A 538 -29.00 4.74 17.08
C ARG A 538 -27.78 5.09 16.22
N TRP A 539 -27.64 4.54 15.01
CA TRP A 539 -26.46 4.77 14.15
C TRP A 539 -26.76 4.94 12.65
N LEU A 540 -27.93 4.51 12.17
CA LEU A 540 -28.37 4.70 10.78
C LEU A 540 -29.05 6.04 10.56
N GLU A 541 -29.69 6.61 11.59
CA GLU A 541 -30.24 7.97 11.48
C GLU A 541 -29.10 9.00 11.60
N PRO A 542 -28.92 9.88 10.61
CA PRO A 542 -27.96 10.97 10.74
C PRO A 542 -28.54 12.03 11.68
N GLY A 543 -28.09 12.09 12.93
CA GLY A 543 -28.40 13.24 13.77
C GLY A 543 -28.07 13.14 15.25
N ILE A 544 -26.81 13.46 15.61
CA ILE A 544 -26.48 14.65 16.41
C ILE A 544 -25.23 15.30 15.80
#